data_AF-A0A2S7K0T9-F1
#
_entry.id   AF-A0A2S7K0T9-F1
#
_cell.length_a   1.000
_cell.length_b   1.000
_cell.length_c   1.000
_cell.angle_alpha   90.00
_cell.angle_beta   90.00
_cell.angle_gamma   90.00
#
_symmetry.space_group_name_H-M   'P 1'
#
loop_
_entity.id
_entity.type
_entity.pdbx_description
1 polymer ?
#
loop_
_entity_poly.entity_id
_entity_poly.type
_entity_poly.pdbx_seq_one_letter_code
_entity_poly.pdbx_strand_id
1 'polypeptide(L)'
;MQRLHFRMSSGMNKPYLNFLIWLASAFLIPGNAAAEWKTYEGIYIRGFENHSFRECGKDDAWWVDLTSEASAQFKSFLDSNDSEEMLRTETDELSKLPANGWSVGDRFFVHVEGFLHSKGEYGHMGLWNRQLTIRQFNSLRFPTESDLAQCD
;
A
#
# COMPACT_ATOMS: atom_id res chain seq x y z
N MET A 1 -83.46 -43.23 20.02
CA MET A 1 -84.06 -42.06 19.33
C MET A 1 -83.94 -40.84 20.24
N GLN A 2 -83.86 -39.63 19.66
CA GLN A 2 -83.52 -38.29 20.22
C GLN A 2 -82.02 -37.96 20.20
N ARG A 3 -81.49 -37.26 19.17
CA ARG A 3 -81.54 -35.83 18.78
C ARG A 3 -80.76 -34.87 19.69
N LEU A 4 -79.64 -34.38 19.13
CA LEU A 4 -79.11 -33.00 19.07
C LEU A 4 -79.03 -32.18 20.37
N HIS A 5 -77.85 -31.63 20.68
CA HIS A 5 -77.52 -30.23 20.36
C HIS A 5 -76.09 -29.84 20.80
N PHE A 6 -75.42 -29.16 19.87
CA PHE A 6 -74.39 -28.12 19.98
C PHE A 6 -73.81 -27.72 21.35
N ARG A 7 -72.47 -27.61 21.39
CA ARG A 7 -71.82 -26.39 21.90
C ARG A 7 -70.50 -26.12 21.18
N MET A 8 -70.48 -25.00 20.45
CA MET A 8 -69.24 -24.32 20.04
C MET A 8 -68.53 -23.79 21.29
N SER A 9 -67.21 -23.94 21.35
CA SER A 9 -66.37 -22.95 22.03
C SER A 9 -65.04 -22.85 21.32
N SER A 10 -64.96 -21.82 20.48
CA SER A 10 -63.74 -21.18 20.00
C SER A 10 -62.78 -20.87 21.15
N GLY A 11 -61.55 -21.32 21.00
CA GLY A 11 -60.45 -21.06 21.93
C GLY A 11 -59.12 -21.16 21.20
N MET A 12 -58.88 -20.23 20.27
CA MET A 12 -57.54 -19.94 19.78
C MET A 12 -56.64 -19.61 20.96
N ASN A 13 -55.63 -20.43 21.19
CA ASN A 13 -54.39 -20.03 21.85
C ASN A 13 -53.27 -20.82 21.19
N LYS A 14 -52.78 -20.31 20.06
CA LYS A 14 -51.42 -20.60 19.61
C LYS A 14 -50.51 -19.75 20.46
N PRO A 15 -49.54 -20.35 21.16
CA PRO A 15 -48.37 -19.55 21.38
C PRO A 15 -47.09 -20.32 21.08
N TYR A 16 -46.17 -19.59 20.46
CA TYR A 16 -44.74 -19.88 20.41
C TYR A 16 -44.26 -20.83 19.31
N LEU A 17 -44.66 -20.54 18.07
CA LEU A 17 -43.76 -20.72 16.92
C LEU A 17 -42.73 -19.57 16.94
N ASN A 18 -41.73 -19.66 17.82
CA ASN A 18 -40.54 -18.81 17.81
C ASN A 18 -39.34 -19.70 18.15
N PHE A 19 -39.02 -20.58 17.22
CA PHE A 19 -37.86 -21.48 17.29
C PHE A 19 -36.99 -21.29 16.05
N LEU A 20 -36.67 -20.03 15.74
CA LEU A 20 -35.80 -19.56 14.65
C LEU A 20 -35.68 -18.06 14.95
N ILE A 21 -34.70 -17.61 15.72
CA ILE A 21 -33.44 -17.09 15.22
C ILE A 21 -32.50 -17.14 16.44
N TRP A 22 -31.80 -18.27 16.62
CA TRP A 22 -30.57 -18.22 17.39
C TRP A 22 -29.61 -17.34 16.60
N LEU A 23 -29.21 -16.24 17.23
CA LEU A 23 -28.28 -15.25 16.75
C LEU A 23 -27.02 -15.92 16.17
N ALA A 24 -27.04 -16.17 14.86
CA ALA A 24 -25.84 -16.15 14.04
C ALA A 24 -25.39 -14.69 13.89
N SER A 25 -25.17 -14.01 15.02
CA SER A 25 -24.26 -12.89 15.09
C SER A 25 -22.86 -13.48 15.08
N ALA A 26 -22.51 -14.13 13.96
CA ALA A 26 -21.13 -14.28 13.58
C ALA A 26 -20.61 -12.85 13.47
N PHE A 27 -19.96 -12.44 14.55
CA PHE A 27 -19.20 -11.22 14.66
C PHE A 27 -18.38 -11.07 13.37
N LEU A 28 -18.87 -10.25 12.44
CA LEU A 28 -18.06 -9.64 11.40
C LEU A 28 -17.15 -8.66 12.14
N ILE A 29 -16.17 -9.19 12.88
CA ILE A 29 -15.00 -8.42 13.26
C ILE A 29 -14.39 -8.09 11.91
N PRO A 30 -14.39 -6.82 11.46
CA PRO A 30 -13.59 -6.46 10.30
C PRO A 30 -12.19 -6.94 10.66
N GLY A 31 -11.72 -7.96 9.95
CA GLY A 31 -10.39 -8.49 10.17
C GLY A 31 -9.47 -7.30 10.01
N ASN A 32 -8.85 -6.86 11.09
CA ASN A 32 -7.70 -5.97 11.01
C ASN A 32 -6.72 -6.76 10.16
N ALA A 33 -6.68 -6.47 8.86
CA ALA A 33 -5.77 -7.10 7.93
C ALA A 33 -4.39 -6.82 8.52
N ALA A 34 -3.79 -7.86 9.08
CA ALA A 34 -2.49 -7.73 9.70
C ALA A 34 -1.56 -7.16 8.64
N ALA A 35 -0.74 -6.21 9.06
CA ALA A 35 0.25 -5.60 8.20
C ALA A 35 1.13 -6.69 7.58
N GLU A 36 0.96 -6.96 6.29
CA GLU A 36 1.66 -8.04 5.60
C GLU A 36 2.81 -7.46 4.78
N TRP A 37 4.02 -7.97 5.02
CA TRP A 37 5.20 -7.67 4.22
C TRP A 37 5.05 -8.29 2.82
N LYS A 38 5.20 -7.48 1.78
CA LYS A 38 5.09 -7.90 0.37
C LYS A 38 6.21 -7.32 -0.45
N THR A 39 6.46 -7.94 -1.60
CA THR A 39 7.41 -7.43 -2.58
C THR A 39 6.71 -6.50 -3.56
N TYR A 40 7.34 -5.37 -3.85
CA TYR A 40 6.91 -4.38 -4.83
C TYR A 40 8.04 -4.11 -5.82
N GLU A 41 7.66 -3.80 -7.06
CA GLU A 41 8.56 -3.35 -8.13
C GLU A 41 8.18 -1.92 -8.51
N GLY A 42 9.16 -1.02 -8.63
CA GLY A 42 8.83 0.38 -8.86
C GLY A 42 10.03 1.30 -8.99
N ILE A 43 9.71 2.59 -9.09
CA ILE A 43 10.67 3.68 -9.06
C ILE A 43 10.68 4.27 -7.65
N TYR A 44 11.82 4.15 -6.99
CA TYR A 44 12.14 4.88 -5.77
C TYR A 44 12.75 6.24 -6.13
N ILE A 45 12.23 7.31 -5.55
CA ILE A 45 12.64 8.69 -5.79
C ILE A 45 13.16 9.29 -4.48
N ARG A 46 14.45 9.62 -4.45
CA ARG A 46 15.12 10.24 -3.30
C ARG A 46 14.92 11.76 -3.33
N GLY A 47 13.99 12.30 -2.56
CA GLY A 47 13.94 13.74 -2.31
C GLY A 47 14.85 14.19 -1.15
N PHE A 48 14.96 15.51 -0.98
CA PHE A 48 15.73 16.15 0.10
C PHE A 48 15.14 15.89 1.49
N GLU A 49 13.83 16.13 1.66
CA GLU A 49 13.11 15.86 2.91
C GLU A 49 12.28 14.57 2.84
N ASN A 50 11.92 14.18 1.62
CA ASN A 50 10.82 13.29 1.36
C ASN A 50 11.24 12.25 0.32
N HIS A 51 11.17 10.97 0.66
CA HIS A 51 11.35 9.89 -0.30
C HIS A 51 9.99 9.42 -0.79
N SER A 52 9.90 9.04 -2.06
CA SER A 52 8.66 8.50 -2.62
C SER A 52 8.90 7.25 -3.45
N PHE A 53 7.85 6.45 -3.60
CA PHE A 53 7.86 5.23 -4.38
C PHE A 53 6.63 5.19 -5.27
N ARG A 54 6.82 4.85 -6.54
CA ARG A 54 5.74 4.56 -7.49
C ARG A 54 5.86 3.12 -7.95
N GLU A 55 4.82 2.34 -7.71
CA GLU A 55 4.75 0.95 -8.18
C GLU A 55 4.51 0.93 -9.69
N CYS A 56 5.19 0.06 -10.41
CA CYS A 56 5.03 -0.03 -11.86
C CYS A 56 3.59 -0.42 -12.24
N GLY A 57 3.05 0.21 -13.29
CA GLY A 57 1.67 0.00 -13.73
C GLY A 57 0.59 0.54 -12.77
N LYS A 58 0.96 1.36 -11.79
CA LYS A 58 0.05 2.06 -10.88
C LYS A 58 0.30 3.57 -10.92
N ASP A 59 -0.78 4.34 -10.87
CA ASP A 59 -0.71 5.80 -10.81
C ASP A 59 -0.46 6.34 -9.38
N ASP A 60 -0.50 5.47 -8.38
CA ASP A 60 -0.37 5.84 -6.98
C ASP A 60 1.10 6.01 -6.58
N ALA A 61 1.40 7.15 -5.95
CA ALA A 61 2.67 7.41 -5.28
C ALA A 61 2.54 7.23 -3.76
N TRP A 62 3.61 6.72 -3.15
CA TRP A 62 3.68 6.41 -1.73
C TRP A 62 4.84 7.16 -1.10
N TRP A 63 4.62 7.72 0.09
CA TRP A 63 5.72 8.18 0.92
C TRP A 63 6.57 6.98 1.34
N VAL A 64 7.89 7.12 1.36
CA VAL A 64 8.78 6.04 1.80
C VAL A 64 9.37 6.34 3.16
N ASP A 65 9.23 5.36 4.04
CA ASP A 65 9.95 5.25 5.31
C ASP A 65 10.90 4.04 5.23
N LEU A 66 12.18 4.25 5.53
CA LEU A 66 13.18 3.19 5.47
C LEU A 66 13.45 2.68 6.87
N THR A 67 13.45 1.35 7.07
CA THR A 67 14.02 0.79 8.29
C THR A 67 15.53 1.06 8.35
N SER A 68 16.14 0.86 9.52
CA SER A 68 17.60 0.97 9.70
C SER A 68 18.38 0.11 8.70
N GLU A 69 17.88 -1.09 8.43
CA GLU A 69 18.50 -2.05 7.53
C GLU A 69 18.42 -1.56 6.07
N ALA A 70 17.23 -1.17 5.62
CA ALA A 70 17.04 -0.61 4.28
C ALA A 70 17.86 0.67 4.06
N SER A 71 17.91 1.55 5.07
CA SER A 71 18.71 2.78 5.03
C SER A 71 20.20 2.48 4.86
N ALA A 72 20.73 1.50 5.61
CA ALA A 72 22.12 1.06 5.47
C ALA A 72 22.42 0.44 4.09
N GLN A 73 21.51 -0.38 3.55
CA GLN A 73 21.65 -0.95 2.20
C GLN A 73 21.70 0.14 1.13
N PHE A 74 20.76 1.09 1.19
CA PHE A 74 20.70 2.20 0.24
C PHE A 74 21.95 3.08 0.33
N LYS A 75 22.39 3.41 1.55
CA LYS A 75 23.64 4.15 1.78
C LYS A 75 24.84 3.42 1.17
N SER A 76 24.98 2.12 1.43
CA SER A 76 26.08 1.32 0.89
C SER A 76 26.08 1.29 -0.64
N PHE A 77 24.90 1.25 -1.27
CA PHE A 77 24.78 1.33 -2.72
C PHE A 77 25.24 2.68 -3.25
N LEU A 78 24.85 3.79 -2.61
CA LEU A 78 25.31 5.13 -3.00
C LEU A 78 26.82 5.29 -2.83
N ASP A 79 27.37 4.79 -1.72
CA ASP A 79 28.80 4.85 -1.42
C ASP A 79 29.62 3.97 -2.41
N SER A 80 29.06 2.86 -2.92
CA SER A 80 29.77 1.96 -3.86
C SER A 80 29.70 2.39 -5.32
N ASN A 81 28.72 3.19 -5.72
CA ASN A 81 28.50 3.59 -7.12
C ASN A 81 29.08 4.98 -7.42
N ASP A 82 30.12 5.38 -6.67
CA ASP A 82 30.91 6.60 -6.80
C ASP A 82 30.10 7.82 -7.29
N SER A 83 29.49 8.53 -6.35
CA SER A 83 28.57 9.66 -6.59
C SER A 83 29.06 10.74 -7.58
N GLU A 84 30.37 10.80 -7.85
CA GLU A 84 30.99 11.68 -8.85
C GLU A 84 30.72 11.25 -10.31
N GLU A 85 30.66 9.95 -10.62
CA GLU A 85 30.30 9.44 -11.96
C GLU A 85 28.80 9.58 -12.22
N MET A 86 28.00 9.45 -11.14
CA MET A 86 26.58 9.80 -11.10
C MET A 86 26.34 11.25 -11.55
N LEU A 87 27.07 12.22 -10.97
CA LEU A 87 26.93 13.65 -11.31
C LEU A 87 27.36 13.97 -12.76
N ARG A 88 28.35 13.25 -13.30
CA ARG A 88 28.88 13.49 -14.65
C ARG A 88 28.02 12.91 -15.76
N THR A 89 27.44 11.73 -15.55
CA THR A 89 26.59 11.09 -16.57
C THR A 89 25.21 11.74 -16.64
N GLU A 90 24.77 12.32 -15.52
CA GLU A 90 23.50 13.07 -15.41
C GLU A 90 23.50 14.38 -16.20
N THR A 91 24.65 14.99 -16.47
CA THR A 91 24.68 16.33 -17.08
C THR A 91 24.44 16.33 -18.60
N ASP A 92 24.82 15.26 -19.32
CA ASP A 92 24.87 15.28 -20.80
C ASP A 92 23.63 14.69 -21.49
N GLU A 93 22.97 13.70 -20.89
CA GLU A 93 21.78 13.05 -21.47
C GLU A 93 20.47 13.54 -20.83
N LEU A 94 20.48 13.85 -19.53
CA LEU A 94 19.28 14.28 -18.79
C LEU A 94 19.02 15.79 -18.86
N SER A 95 19.98 16.59 -19.32
CA SER A 95 19.76 18.00 -19.69
C SER A 95 18.78 18.17 -20.86
N LYS A 96 18.47 17.09 -21.59
CA LYS A 96 17.49 17.05 -22.68
C LYS A 96 16.06 16.74 -22.19
N LEU A 97 15.89 16.24 -20.95
CA LEU A 97 14.56 15.99 -20.40
C LEU A 97 13.96 17.30 -19.85
N PRO A 98 12.64 17.52 -20.00
CA PRO A 98 12.01 18.74 -19.51
C PRO A 98 12.21 18.85 -18.00
N ALA A 99 12.87 19.94 -17.59
CA ALA A 99 13.09 20.30 -16.20
C ALA A 99 11.76 20.60 -15.50
N ASN A 100 11.00 19.57 -15.13
CA ASN A 100 9.83 19.70 -14.28
C ASN A 100 10.21 19.89 -12.79
N GLY A 101 11.47 20.27 -12.51
CA GLY A 101 11.96 20.65 -11.18
C GLY A 101 12.52 19.50 -10.33
N TRP A 102 12.57 18.29 -10.87
CA TRP A 102 13.11 17.11 -10.19
C TRP A 102 14.38 16.64 -10.92
N SER A 103 15.53 16.69 -10.26
CA SER A 103 16.78 16.14 -10.78
C SER A 103 16.60 14.65 -11.04
N VAL A 104 16.91 14.18 -12.25
CA VAL A 104 16.61 12.81 -12.66
C VAL A 104 17.56 11.79 -11.99
N GLY A 105 18.68 12.23 -11.45
CA GLY A 105 19.67 11.44 -10.71
C GLY A 105 19.23 10.92 -9.35
N ASP A 106 18.02 11.27 -8.92
CA ASP A 106 17.43 10.78 -7.67
C ASP A 106 16.42 9.64 -7.88
N ARG A 107 16.34 9.07 -9.09
CA ARG A 107 15.44 7.95 -9.40
C ARG A 107 16.20 6.63 -9.44
N PHE A 108 15.62 5.59 -8.85
CA PHE A 108 16.17 4.25 -8.77
C PHE A 108 15.10 3.23 -9.11
N PHE A 109 15.41 2.27 -9.98
CA PHE A 109 14.55 1.13 -10.19
C PHE A 109 14.82 0.09 -9.11
N VAL A 110 13.77 -0.33 -8.41
CA VAL A 110 13.91 -1.15 -7.21
C VAL A 110 12.92 -2.31 -7.18
N HIS A 111 13.37 -3.42 -6.61
CA HIS A 111 12.51 -4.44 -6.03
C HIS A 111 12.65 -4.35 -4.52
N VAL A 112 11.57 -4.11 -3.81
CA VAL A 112 11.60 -3.85 -2.38
C VAL A 112 10.64 -4.78 -1.66
N GLU A 113 11.02 -5.24 -0.48
CA GLU A 113 10.06 -5.82 0.44
C GLU A 113 9.64 -4.75 1.45
N GLY A 114 8.34 -4.52 1.55
CA GLY A 114 7.80 -3.45 2.38
C GLY A 114 6.38 -3.71 2.85
N PHE A 115 5.89 -2.77 3.65
CA PHE A 115 4.54 -2.76 4.17
C PHE A 115 3.84 -1.46 3.78
N LEU A 116 2.70 -1.57 3.09
CA LEU A 116 1.85 -0.43 2.75
C LEU A 116 0.91 -0.15 3.92
N HIS A 117 1.04 1.04 4.49
CA HIS A 117 0.16 1.49 5.54
C HIS A 117 -1.22 1.86 4.96
N SER A 118 -2.25 1.73 5.79
CA SER A 118 -3.57 2.31 5.51
C SER A 118 -3.47 3.82 5.28
N LYS A 119 -4.48 4.44 4.67
CA LYS A 119 -4.44 5.91 4.54
C LYS A 119 -4.41 6.58 5.91
N GLY A 120 -3.56 7.59 6.06
CA GLY A 120 -3.31 8.29 7.32
C GLY A 120 -2.52 9.58 7.08
N GLU A 121 -2.27 10.34 8.14
CA GLU A 121 -1.44 11.55 8.07
C GLU A 121 0.03 11.16 8.24
N TYR A 122 0.76 11.08 7.12
CA TYR A 122 2.18 10.72 7.11
C TYR A 122 3.06 11.94 6.75
N GLY A 123 4.21 12.03 7.42
CA GLY A 123 5.17 13.13 7.27
C GLY A 123 4.90 14.35 8.17
N HIS A 124 5.84 15.30 8.19
CA HIS A 124 5.83 16.46 9.11
C HIS A 124 4.65 17.44 8.91
N MET A 125 3.98 17.40 7.76
CA MET A 125 2.84 18.29 7.45
C MET A 125 1.50 17.56 7.31
N GLY A 126 1.44 16.23 7.56
CA GLY A 126 0.22 15.44 7.37
C GLY A 126 -0.30 15.43 5.92
N LEU A 127 0.52 15.83 4.95
CA LEU A 127 0.12 16.07 3.56
C LEU A 127 0.00 14.80 2.70
N TRP A 128 0.41 13.64 3.23
CA TRP A 128 0.46 12.41 2.44
C TRP A 128 -0.48 11.37 2.99
N ASN A 129 -1.44 10.96 2.16
CA ASN A 129 -2.45 9.99 2.50
C ASN A 129 -1.92 8.54 2.54
N ARG A 130 -0.64 8.26 2.27
CA ARG A 130 -0.15 6.92 1.95
C ARG A 130 1.35 6.76 2.25
N GLN A 131 1.73 5.73 3.02
CA GLN A 131 3.12 5.39 3.35
C GLN A 131 3.45 3.94 3.01
N LEU A 132 4.66 3.71 2.50
CA LEU A 132 5.34 2.43 2.33
C LEU A 132 6.53 2.41 3.28
N THR A 133 6.55 1.50 4.25
CA THR A 133 7.76 1.21 5.01
C THR A 133 8.54 0.12 4.29
N ILE A 134 9.77 0.41 3.86
CA ILE A 134 10.65 -0.55 3.18
C ILE A 134 11.57 -1.19 4.21
N ARG A 135 11.56 -2.52 4.26
CA ARG A 135 12.43 -3.32 5.13
C ARG A 135 13.75 -3.68 4.44
N GLN A 136 13.71 -3.95 3.14
CA GLN A 136 14.89 -4.33 2.37
C GLN A 136 14.74 -4.01 0.89
N PHE A 137 15.88 -3.71 0.25
CA PHE A 137 16.02 -3.65 -1.20
C PHE A 137 16.49 -5.03 -1.69
N ASN A 138 15.61 -5.75 -2.39
CA ASN A 138 15.95 -7.02 -3.04
C ASN A 138 16.80 -6.80 -4.29
N SER A 139 16.57 -5.69 -5.00
CA SER A 139 17.44 -5.17 -6.04
C SER A 139 17.37 -3.65 -6.08
N LEU A 140 18.49 -3.00 -6.36
CA LEU A 140 18.62 -1.56 -6.46
C LEU A 140 19.58 -1.22 -7.60
N ARG A 141 19.12 -0.42 -8.56
CA ARG A 141 19.91 0.04 -9.70
C ARG A 141 19.37 1.35 -10.26
N PHE A 142 20.15 1.99 -11.12
CA PHE A 142 19.65 3.11 -11.92
C PHE A 142 18.58 2.62 -12.93
N PRO A 143 17.53 3.43 -13.18
CA PRO A 143 16.50 3.09 -14.14
C PRO A 143 17.03 3.24 -15.56
N THR A 144 16.57 2.38 -16.46
CA THR A 144 16.72 2.49 -17.91
C THR A 144 15.53 3.25 -18.49
N GLU A 145 15.61 3.67 -19.76
CA GLU A 145 14.46 4.26 -20.45
C GLU A 145 13.23 3.35 -20.45
N SER A 146 13.43 2.04 -20.56
CA SER A 146 12.33 1.06 -20.53
C SER A 146 11.64 1.01 -19.17
N ASP A 147 12.41 1.11 -18.07
CA ASP A 147 11.85 1.12 -16.73
C ASP A 147 11.01 2.38 -16.50
N LEU A 148 11.52 3.53 -16.94
CA LEU A 148 10.78 4.78 -16.86
C LEU A 148 9.51 4.71 -17.71
N ALA A 149 9.55 4.20 -18.94
CA ALA A 149 8.37 4.05 -19.77
C ALA A 149 7.32 3.08 -19.20
N GLN A 150 7.75 2.08 -18.42
CA GLN A 150 6.86 1.10 -17.79
C GLN A 150 6.23 1.63 -16.48
N CYS A 151 6.93 2.50 -15.77
CA CYS A 151 6.58 2.86 -14.39
C CYS A 151 6.24 4.35 -14.19
N ASP A 152 6.47 5.23 -15.17
CA ASP A 152 6.13 6.66 -15.12
C ASP A 152 4.75 6.92 -15.74
#